data_AF-A0A7T6Z173-F1
#
_entry.id   AF-A0A7T6Z173-F1
#
_cell.length_a   1.000
_cell.length_b   1.000
_cell.length_c   1.000
_cell.angle_alpha   90.00
_cell.angle_beta   90.00
_cell.angle_gamma   90.00
#
_symmetry.space_group_name_H-M   'P 1'
#
loop_
_entity.id
_entity.type
_entity.pdbx_description
1 polymer ?
#
loop_
_entity_poly.entity_id
_entity_poly.type
_entity_poly.pdbx_seq_one_letter_code
_entity_poly.pdbx_strand_id
1 'polypeptide(L)'
;MGVYIFMDILPNEIDPDEWEDVYEESLQLIDAYPFLDNTVDTETHGVIWRYGHRAKELEMDFDHDYRRQLGWHVFGDYPSMQSAESFSLFRNLACYRKKARGNDGHNDILVKSIEQEGTEIPVNNVTVFGNKTQGFPFHIYLLAIACLIESRFPKHAMVKGDISIAQMQKAIDWANSILNKPIQLTERANNEKLLLRIKAILPDDNEAALETFMSMTMHGEDVHLGDVIRKHFQPETIRFYFLKGFKHYNIEQIGFKMELSRFLNLGFSIEDACDICVLDDDGCRYDPKVFAEAILTMEWGADESSNEIPLTFNDPDDEEPETVDAQFGKTFLRAAGFQERMKSNLSYEDVSAILQKKLGDRIDIAPVLKESRIEQNENDDELDELLSRFRKGSGTVHDDKTRYTIENLEDLLQWREGDSVHPAIEEGLKRLKDFVTEDLENNKMKYDRFHDHADDAKIRMLINANEYFLIRDETWQHLFNHLDHTHLMNTVIGIMSIKADEVTINKYCKALMNNMNLLNRYML
;
A
#
# COMPACT_ATOMS: atom_id res chain seq x y z
N MET A 1 -1.13 4.78 9.06
CA MET A 1 -1.10 3.65 8.09
C MET A 1 -1.15 4.22 6.69
N GLY A 2 -0.65 3.47 5.72
CA GLY A 2 -0.48 3.91 4.35
C GLY A 2 0.11 2.77 3.53
N VAL A 3 -0.10 2.82 2.22
CA VAL A 3 0.48 1.88 1.26
C VAL A 3 1.59 2.62 0.53
N TYR A 4 2.82 2.16 0.68
CA TYR A 4 4.02 2.91 0.29
C TYR A 4 4.76 2.26 -0.88
N ILE A 5 5.41 3.11 -1.66
CA ILE A 5 6.48 2.71 -2.59
C ILE A 5 7.66 3.64 -2.33
N PHE A 6 8.86 3.07 -2.20
CA PHE A 6 10.12 3.80 -2.12
C PHE A 6 11.13 3.21 -3.09
N MET A 7 11.88 4.08 -3.75
CA MET A 7 13.02 3.72 -4.58
C MET A 7 14.29 4.29 -3.97
N ASP A 8 15.16 3.40 -3.48
CA ASP A 8 16.49 3.76 -2.98
C ASP A 8 17.55 3.45 -4.05
N ILE A 9 18.53 4.33 -4.22
CA ILE A 9 19.70 4.09 -5.08
C ILE A 9 21.02 4.36 -4.36
N LEU A 10 22.12 3.81 -4.87
CA LEU A 10 23.51 4.19 -4.58
C LEU A 10 24.00 5.13 -5.70
N PRO A 11 23.78 6.45 -5.59
CA PRO A 11 23.98 7.36 -6.72
C PRO A 11 25.46 7.52 -7.10
N ASN A 12 26.38 7.19 -6.20
CA ASN A 12 27.82 7.22 -6.46
C ASN A 12 28.31 5.99 -7.25
N GLU A 13 27.55 4.89 -7.24
CA GLU A 13 27.88 3.64 -7.96
C GLU A 13 27.19 3.52 -9.32
N ILE A 14 26.36 4.51 -9.69
CA ILE A 14 25.63 4.57 -10.95
C ILE A 14 26.31 5.56 -11.89
N ASP A 15 26.52 5.16 -13.14
CA ASP A 15 27.04 6.03 -14.18
C ASP A 15 25.99 7.09 -14.59
N PRO A 16 26.37 8.38 -14.75
CA PRO A 16 25.41 9.43 -15.12
C PRO A 16 24.72 9.21 -16.47
N ASP A 17 25.43 8.68 -17.46
CA ASP A 17 24.88 8.48 -18.80
C ASP A 17 23.88 7.30 -18.76
N GLU A 18 24.20 6.23 -18.02
CA GLU A 18 23.26 5.13 -17.77
C GLU A 18 22.02 5.59 -16.99
N TRP A 19 22.17 6.49 -16.02
CA TRP A 19 21.01 7.08 -15.31
C TRP A 19 20.11 7.89 -16.23
N GLU A 20 20.70 8.67 -17.14
CA GLU A 20 19.95 9.44 -18.12
C GLU A 20 19.17 8.53 -19.08
N ASP A 21 19.76 7.42 -19.55
CA ASP A 21 19.07 6.42 -20.35
C ASP A 21 17.85 5.83 -19.62
N VAL A 22 17.99 5.49 -18.33
CA VAL A 22 16.89 4.97 -17.51
C VAL A 22 15.82 6.03 -17.23
N TYR A 23 16.23 7.29 -17.06
CA TYR A 23 15.30 8.40 -16.93
C TYR A 23 14.44 8.57 -18.19
N GLU A 24 15.02 8.46 -19.39
CA GLU A 24 14.28 8.50 -20.65
C GLU A 24 13.32 7.30 -20.80
N GLU A 25 13.70 6.10 -20.34
CA GLU A 25 12.77 4.97 -20.24
C GLU A 25 11.62 5.25 -19.26
N SER A 26 11.88 5.98 -18.16
CA SER A 26 10.83 6.37 -17.21
C SER A 26 9.82 7.34 -17.83
N LEU A 27 10.26 8.25 -18.71
CA LEU A 27 9.36 9.17 -19.42
C LEU A 27 8.42 8.45 -20.36
N GLN A 28 8.87 7.37 -21.02
CA GLN A 28 7.98 6.52 -21.83
C GLN A 28 6.83 5.95 -21.00
N LEU A 29 7.09 5.55 -19.75
CA LEU A 29 6.07 5.06 -18.83
C LEU A 29 5.15 6.20 -18.35
N ILE A 30 5.70 7.39 -18.07
CA ILE A 30 4.93 8.58 -17.71
C ILE A 30 3.96 8.97 -18.83
N ASP A 31 4.39 8.92 -20.10
CA ASP A 31 3.55 9.26 -21.25
C ASP A 31 2.45 8.20 -21.50
N ALA A 32 2.75 6.93 -21.25
CA ALA A 32 1.87 5.80 -21.51
C ALA A 32 0.68 5.70 -20.55
N TYR A 33 0.84 6.11 -19.29
CA TYR A 33 -0.27 6.13 -18.32
C TYR A 33 -0.73 7.58 -18.05
N PRO A 34 -2.04 7.84 -17.87
CA PRO A 34 -2.51 9.18 -17.54
C PRO A 34 -2.28 9.53 -16.06
N PHE A 35 -1.01 9.65 -15.66
CA PHE A 35 -0.66 10.17 -14.33
C PHE A 35 -1.12 11.61 -14.15
N LEU A 36 -1.48 11.94 -12.91
CA LEU A 36 -1.91 13.28 -12.50
C LEU A 36 -0.77 14.01 -11.78
N ASP A 37 -0.60 15.26 -12.17
CA ASP A 37 0.27 16.24 -11.52
C ASP A 37 -0.56 17.44 -11.02
N ASN A 38 -0.12 18.05 -9.92
CA ASN A 38 -0.69 19.22 -9.27
C ASN A 38 0.19 20.44 -9.57
N THR A 39 -0.21 21.24 -10.56
CA THR A 39 0.50 22.47 -10.90
C THR A 39 0.11 23.60 -9.98
N VAL A 40 1.10 24.36 -9.54
CA VAL A 40 0.91 25.64 -8.86
C VAL A 40 1.43 26.75 -9.78
N ASP A 41 0.52 27.47 -10.41
CA ASP A 41 0.83 28.63 -11.24
C ASP A 41 0.58 29.92 -10.44
N THR A 42 1.62 30.73 -10.28
CA THR A 42 1.54 32.01 -9.56
C THR A 42 1.62 33.23 -10.47
N GLU A 43 1.82 33.03 -11.78
CA GLU A 43 2.15 34.09 -12.72
C GLU A 43 0.97 34.42 -13.64
N THR A 44 0.29 33.41 -14.21
CA THR A 44 -0.66 33.60 -15.32
C THR A 44 -1.82 34.54 -14.98
N HIS A 45 -2.36 34.45 -13.77
CA HIS A 45 -3.52 35.24 -13.34
C HIS A 45 -3.23 36.18 -12.14
N GLY A 46 -1.97 36.28 -11.73
CA GLY A 46 -1.56 37.08 -10.56
C GLY A 46 -2.17 36.59 -9.22
N VAL A 47 -2.62 35.34 -9.17
CA VAL A 47 -3.14 34.63 -8.00
C VAL A 47 -2.56 33.21 -8.00
N ILE A 48 -2.53 32.55 -6.83
CA ILE A 48 -2.08 31.16 -6.73
C ILE A 48 -3.17 30.26 -7.34
N TRP A 49 -2.93 29.78 -8.55
CA TRP A 49 -3.83 28.90 -9.27
C TRP A 49 -3.33 27.46 -9.19
N ARG A 50 -4.13 26.58 -8.58
CA ARG A 50 -3.84 25.15 -8.47
C ARG A 50 -4.76 24.34 -9.38
N TYR A 51 -4.19 23.48 -10.21
CA TYR A 51 -4.96 22.66 -11.14
C TYR A 51 -4.30 21.32 -11.45
N GLY A 52 -5.14 20.36 -11.83
CA GLY A 52 -4.72 19.02 -12.22
C GLY A 52 -4.41 18.96 -13.71
N HIS A 53 -3.26 18.40 -14.06
CA HIS A 53 -2.89 18.16 -15.45
C HIS A 53 -2.22 16.79 -15.60
N ARG A 54 -2.09 16.30 -16.84
CA ARG A 54 -1.32 15.07 -17.08
C ARG A 54 0.16 15.32 -16.79
N ALA A 55 0.76 14.45 -15.98
CA ALA A 55 2.18 14.53 -15.67
C ALA A 55 3.02 14.44 -16.95
N LYS A 56 4.14 15.18 -16.95
CA LYS A 56 5.13 15.25 -18.03
C LYS A 56 6.47 15.70 -17.47
N GLU A 57 7.51 15.69 -18.29
CA GLU A 57 8.77 16.35 -17.93
C GLU A 57 8.57 17.88 -17.81
N LEU A 58 9.10 18.47 -16.73
CA LEU A 58 9.11 19.90 -16.51
C LEU A 58 10.30 20.33 -15.64
N GLU A 59 10.57 21.64 -15.63
CA GLU A 59 11.54 22.23 -14.70
C GLU A 59 10.92 22.40 -13.32
N MET A 60 11.48 21.71 -12.33
CA MET A 60 10.99 21.72 -10.95
C MET A 60 12.10 22.11 -9.98
N ASP A 61 11.72 22.68 -8.85
CA ASP A 61 12.67 22.97 -7.77
C ASP A 61 13.18 21.67 -7.16
N PHE A 62 14.51 21.50 -7.13
CA PHE A 62 15.15 20.42 -6.40
C PHE A 62 15.51 20.90 -5.00
N ASP A 63 14.74 20.45 -4.00
CA ASP A 63 14.99 20.76 -2.59
C ASP A 63 15.01 22.29 -2.32
N HIS A 64 15.63 22.71 -1.22
CA HIS A 64 15.86 24.13 -0.90
C HIS A 64 17.00 24.78 -1.71
N ASP A 65 17.57 24.12 -2.73
CA ASP A 65 18.77 24.61 -3.46
C ASP A 65 18.41 25.69 -4.52
N TYR A 66 17.11 26.06 -4.67
CA TYR A 66 16.54 27.06 -5.59
C TYR A 66 16.98 26.92 -7.06
N ARG A 67 17.61 25.80 -7.43
CA ARG A 67 17.99 25.49 -8.81
C ARG A 67 16.94 24.56 -9.37
N ARG A 68 16.28 25.04 -10.42
CA ARG A 68 15.37 24.21 -11.21
C ARG A 68 16.14 23.09 -11.90
N GLN A 69 15.57 21.90 -11.91
CA GLN A 69 16.10 20.71 -12.54
C GLN A 69 14.99 20.07 -13.37
N LEU A 70 15.35 19.49 -14.51
CA LEU A 70 14.42 18.68 -15.28
C LEU A 70 14.07 17.41 -14.50
N GLY A 71 12.78 17.11 -14.48
CA GLY A 71 12.23 15.97 -13.79
C GLY A 71 10.75 15.81 -14.16
N TRP A 72 10.11 14.79 -13.60
CA TRP A 72 8.65 14.66 -13.63
C TRP A 72 8.12 14.54 -12.20
N HIS A 73 6.87 14.94 -12.00
CA HIS A 73 6.17 14.81 -10.72
C HIS A 73 4.79 14.20 -10.93
N VAL A 74 4.41 13.31 -10.01
CA VAL A 74 3.15 12.58 -9.99
C VAL A 74 2.62 12.58 -8.56
N PHE A 75 1.33 12.74 -8.39
CA PHE A 75 0.69 12.56 -7.08
C PHE A 75 -0.65 11.81 -7.16
N GLY A 76 -1.05 11.34 -8.36
CA GLY A 76 -2.33 10.66 -8.58
C GLY A 76 -2.48 10.07 -9.98
N ASP A 77 -3.71 9.66 -10.33
CA ASP A 77 -4.13 9.38 -11.70
C ASP A 77 -5.17 10.39 -12.21
N TYR A 78 -5.05 10.77 -13.48
CA TYR A 78 -5.87 11.79 -14.10
C TYR A 78 -7.32 11.33 -14.34
N PRO A 79 -7.60 10.07 -14.73
CA PRO A 79 -8.96 9.59 -14.94
C PRO A 79 -9.81 9.66 -13.68
N SER A 80 -9.41 9.02 -12.58
CA SER A 80 -10.16 8.99 -11.32
C SER A 80 -9.98 10.26 -10.49
N MET A 81 -8.93 11.03 -10.79
CA MET A 81 -8.45 12.15 -9.98
C MET A 81 -8.11 11.74 -8.53
N GLN A 82 -8.04 10.44 -8.21
CA GLN A 82 -7.55 9.98 -6.92
C GLN A 82 -6.06 10.31 -6.79
N SER A 83 -5.69 10.74 -5.60
CA SER A 83 -4.37 11.30 -5.35
C SER A 83 -3.94 11.02 -3.92
N ALA A 84 -2.64 10.85 -3.74
CA ALA A 84 -2.03 10.66 -2.44
C ALA A 84 -0.87 11.65 -2.25
N GLU A 85 0.30 11.16 -1.88
CA GLU A 85 1.50 11.96 -1.68
C GLU A 85 2.30 12.10 -2.99
N SER A 86 3.22 13.05 -3.00
CA SER A 86 4.01 13.45 -4.18
C SER A 86 5.18 12.52 -4.47
N PHE A 87 5.41 12.21 -5.74
CA PHE A 87 6.56 11.47 -6.24
C PHE A 87 7.25 12.29 -7.31
N SER A 88 8.57 12.50 -7.17
CA SER A 88 9.37 13.26 -8.14
C SER A 88 10.63 12.49 -8.49
N LEU A 89 10.94 12.40 -9.79
CA LEU A 89 12.22 11.88 -10.26
C LEU A 89 12.91 12.95 -11.11
N PHE A 90 14.21 13.15 -10.87
CA PHE A 90 15.02 14.15 -11.54
C PHE A 90 16.00 13.49 -12.51
N ARG A 91 16.17 14.11 -13.67
CA ARG A 91 17.07 13.65 -14.74
C ARG A 91 18.53 13.66 -14.30
N ASN A 92 18.93 14.69 -13.55
CA ASN A 92 20.33 14.90 -13.19
C ASN A 92 20.74 14.09 -11.94
N LEU A 93 21.53 13.03 -12.12
CA LEU A 93 22.04 12.18 -11.03
C LEU A 93 22.84 12.97 -9.96
N ALA A 94 23.47 14.09 -10.34
CA ALA A 94 24.24 14.90 -9.39
C ALA A 94 23.39 15.47 -8.25
N CYS A 95 22.08 15.65 -8.47
CA CYS A 95 21.12 16.05 -7.46
C CYS A 95 21.08 15.04 -6.29
N TYR A 96 21.11 13.75 -6.63
CA TYR A 96 21.09 12.65 -5.68
C TYR A 96 22.44 12.43 -4.99
N ARG A 97 23.55 12.58 -5.74
CA ARG A 97 24.91 12.47 -5.17
C ARG A 97 25.21 13.51 -4.08
N LYS A 98 24.65 14.72 -4.19
CA LYS A 98 24.75 15.75 -3.13
C LYS A 98 24.12 15.31 -1.81
N LYS A 99 23.09 14.44 -1.86
CA LYS A 99 22.40 13.92 -0.68
C LYS A 99 23.08 12.70 -0.08
N ALA A 100 23.81 11.94 -0.90
CA ALA A 100 24.62 10.81 -0.44
C ALA A 100 25.76 11.32 0.47
N ARG A 101 25.85 10.76 1.67
CA ARG A 101 26.90 11.12 2.64
C ARG A 101 28.11 10.22 2.41
N GLY A 102 29.28 10.77 2.11
CA GLY A 102 30.54 10.01 2.07
C GLY A 102 30.78 9.18 0.79
N ASN A 103 32.00 8.65 0.66
CA ASN A 103 32.46 7.85 -0.49
C ASN A 103 32.90 6.42 -0.07
N ASP A 104 32.64 6.04 1.16
CA ASP A 104 33.16 4.85 1.84
C ASP A 104 32.07 3.82 2.20
N GLY A 105 30.90 3.92 1.58
CA GLY A 105 29.80 2.97 1.76
C GLY A 105 29.98 1.69 0.95
N HIS A 106 29.30 0.62 1.36
CA HIS A 106 29.27 -0.62 0.60
C HIS A 106 28.60 -0.41 -0.77
N ASN A 107 29.10 -1.10 -1.80
CA ASN A 107 28.63 -0.97 -3.18
C ASN A 107 27.43 -1.87 -3.52
N ASP A 108 26.72 -2.36 -2.52
CA ASP A 108 25.55 -3.23 -2.70
C ASP A 108 24.43 -2.73 -1.81
N ILE A 109 23.32 -2.36 -2.43
CA ILE A 109 22.17 -1.74 -1.76
C ILE A 109 21.54 -2.68 -0.71
N LEU A 110 21.65 -4.01 -0.86
CA LEU A 110 21.06 -4.96 0.09
C LEU A 110 21.74 -4.91 1.46
N VAL A 111 22.98 -4.42 1.53
CA VAL A 111 23.69 -4.26 2.81
C VAL A 111 22.94 -3.37 3.79
N LYS A 112 22.10 -2.46 3.28
CA LYS A 112 21.26 -1.59 4.09
C LYS A 112 20.30 -2.35 5.00
N SER A 113 19.83 -3.53 4.59
CA SER A 113 18.85 -4.31 5.37
C SER A 113 19.52 -5.43 6.17
N ILE A 114 20.85 -5.41 6.29
CA ILE A 114 21.58 -6.29 7.20
C ILE A 114 21.58 -5.62 8.59
N GLU A 115 20.91 -6.26 9.54
CA GLU A 115 20.97 -5.84 10.94
C GLU A 115 22.17 -6.50 11.62
N GLN A 116 23.13 -5.71 12.10
CA GLN A 116 24.23 -6.20 12.95
C GLN A 116 24.23 -5.44 14.28
N GLU A 117 24.27 -6.19 15.39
CA GLU A 117 24.36 -5.60 16.72
C GLU A 117 25.63 -4.73 16.83
N GLY A 118 25.43 -3.42 16.96
CA GLY A 118 26.50 -2.47 17.28
C GLY A 118 27.38 -2.00 16.12
N THR A 119 27.12 -2.42 14.88
CA THR A 119 27.88 -1.97 13.70
C THR A 119 26.96 -1.81 12.49
N GLU A 120 26.60 -0.56 12.17
CA GLU A 120 25.93 -0.24 10.91
C GLU A 120 26.98 -0.28 9.79
N ILE A 121 26.82 -1.18 8.81
CA ILE A 121 27.66 -1.13 7.62
C ILE A 121 27.19 0.09 6.81
N PRO A 122 28.03 1.13 6.62
CA PRO A 122 27.58 2.34 5.97
C PRO A 122 27.18 2.03 4.52
N VAL A 123 25.98 2.43 4.14
CA VAL A 123 25.49 2.39 2.76
C VAL A 123 25.08 3.80 2.38
N ASN A 124 25.72 4.37 1.36
CA ASN A 124 25.53 5.77 0.97
C ASN A 124 24.33 5.94 0.04
N ASN A 125 23.22 5.30 0.40
CA ASN A 125 22.01 5.29 -0.39
C ASN A 125 21.22 6.59 -0.24
N VAL A 126 20.41 6.90 -1.25
CA VAL A 126 19.41 7.97 -1.18
C VAL A 126 18.08 7.48 -1.73
N THR A 127 16.98 7.93 -1.14
CA THR A 127 15.64 7.71 -1.69
C THR A 127 15.42 8.73 -2.81
N VAL A 128 15.26 8.27 -4.05
CA VAL A 128 15.08 9.18 -5.22
C VAL A 128 13.64 9.62 -5.40
N PHE A 129 12.71 8.72 -5.06
CA PHE A 129 11.31 9.03 -4.77
C PHE A 129 10.77 8.02 -3.77
N GLY A 130 9.76 8.40 -3.01
CA GLY A 130 8.99 7.44 -2.24
C GLY A 130 8.09 8.08 -1.21
N ASN A 131 6.85 7.61 -1.15
CA ASN A 131 5.75 8.18 -0.40
C ASN A 131 4.53 7.24 -0.45
N LYS A 132 3.39 7.67 0.13
CA LYS A 132 2.15 6.89 0.09
C LYS A 132 1.45 7.00 -1.26
N THR A 133 1.06 5.85 -1.79
CA THR A 133 0.13 5.69 -2.91
C THR A 133 -1.31 5.46 -2.44
N GLN A 134 -1.48 5.00 -1.19
CA GLN A 134 -2.76 4.59 -0.59
C GLN A 134 -3.47 3.42 -1.31
N GLY A 135 -2.77 2.73 -2.22
CA GLY A 135 -3.37 1.69 -3.07
C GLY A 135 -4.28 2.22 -4.16
N PHE A 136 -4.23 3.53 -4.46
CA PHE A 136 -5.02 4.11 -5.55
C PHE A 136 -4.53 3.63 -6.93
N PRO A 137 -5.34 3.78 -8.00
CA PRO A 137 -5.11 3.16 -9.30
C PRO A 137 -3.73 3.39 -9.94
N PHE A 138 -3.06 4.50 -9.62
CA PHE A 138 -1.71 4.78 -10.11
C PHE A 138 -0.59 3.95 -9.44
N HIS A 139 -0.88 3.18 -8.38
CA HIS A 139 0.10 2.40 -7.62
C HIS A 139 0.93 1.46 -8.51
N ILE A 140 0.28 0.60 -9.30
CA ILE A 140 0.95 -0.40 -10.15
C ILE A 140 1.84 0.26 -11.20
N TYR A 141 1.38 1.38 -11.77
CA TYR A 141 2.10 2.10 -12.82
C TYR A 141 3.31 2.86 -12.25
N LEU A 142 3.20 3.37 -11.03
CA LEU A 142 4.33 3.97 -10.32
C LEU A 142 5.33 2.91 -9.85
N LEU A 143 4.84 1.74 -9.42
CA LEU A 143 5.66 0.57 -9.13
C LEU A 143 6.45 0.12 -10.36
N ALA A 144 5.85 0.18 -11.56
CA ALA A 144 6.52 -0.18 -12.80
C ALA A 144 7.76 0.68 -13.08
N ILE A 145 7.68 1.99 -12.81
CA ILE A 145 8.83 2.90 -12.88
C ILE A 145 9.90 2.50 -11.86
N ALA A 146 9.50 2.09 -10.66
CA ALA A 146 10.43 1.62 -9.65
C ALA A 146 11.13 0.31 -10.07
N CYS A 147 10.37 -0.68 -10.55
CA CYS A 147 10.89 -1.95 -11.08
C CYS A 147 11.82 -1.74 -12.27
N LEU A 148 11.56 -0.75 -13.12
CA LEU A 148 12.45 -0.34 -14.20
C LEU A 148 13.83 0.05 -13.65
N ILE A 149 13.88 0.97 -12.69
CA ILE A 149 15.14 1.46 -12.11
C ILE A 149 15.91 0.31 -11.45
N GLU A 150 15.25 -0.52 -10.65
CA GLU A 150 15.89 -1.67 -10.00
C GLU A 150 16.39 -2.72 -11.01
N SER A 151 15.61 -3.02 -12.05
CA SER A 151 16.02 -3.98 -13.08
C SER A 151 17.25 -3.51 -13.87
N ARG A 152 17.44 -2.19 -14.03
CA ARG A 152 18.60 -1.60 -14.71
C ARG A 152 19.82 -1.52 -13.80
N PHE A 153 19.62 -1.35 -12.49
CA PHE A 153 20.68 -1.22 -11.50
C PHE A 153 20.52 -2.23 -10.33
N PRO A 154 20.52 -3.55 -10.56
CA PRO A 154 20.12 -4.54 -9.53
C PRO A 154 21.01 -4.54 -8.27
N LYS A 155 22.27 -4.09 -8.38
CA LYS A 155 23.18 -3.92 -7.23
C LYS A 155 23.06 -2.58 -6.53
N HIS A 156 22.61 -1.56 -7.25
CA HIS A 156 22.71 -0.16 -6.84
C HIS A 156 21.34 0.50 -6.66
N ALA A 157 20.24 -0.22 -6.86
CA ALA A 157 18.88 0.25 -6.67
C ALA A 157 18.01 -0.82 -6.03
N MET A 158 17.05 -0.40 -5.21
CA MET A 158 16.10 -1.29 -4.54
C MET A 158 14.78 -0.59 -4.34
N VAL A 159 13.71 -1.20 -4.85
CA VAL A 159 12.34 -0.86 -4.50
C VAL A 159 11.95 -1.52 -3.19
N LYS A 160 11.19 -0.80 -2.36
CA LYS A 160 10.64 -1.29 -1.09
C LYS A 160 9.30 -0.60 -0.79
N GLY A 161 8.54 -1.15 0.14
CA GLY A 161 7.21 -0.67 0.50
C GLY A 161 6.26 -1.84 0.70
N ASP A 162 4.96 -1.55 0.70
CA ASP A 162 3.90 -2.56 0.76
C ASP A 162 3.64 -3.03 -0.68
N ILE A 163 4.49 -3.96 -1.13
CA ILE A 163 4.53 -4.45 -2.51
C ILE A 163 4.60 -5.98 -2.49
N SER A 164 3.75 -6.64 -3.28
CA SER A 164 3.76 -8.11 -3.46
C SER A 164 4.54 -8.53 -4.72
N ILE A 165 4.84 -9.83 -4.84
CA ILE A 165 5.47 -10.37 -6.07
C ILE A 165 4.51 -10.24 -7.24
N ALA A 166 3.23 -10.54 -7.04
CA ALA A 166 2.20 -10.44 -8.07
C ALA A 166 2.01 -8.99 -8.57
N GLN A 167 2.03 -8.00 -7.68
CA GLN A 167 2.03 -6.58 -8.06
C GLN A 167 3.27 -6.19 -8.87
N MET A 168 4.46 -6.64 -8.48
CA MET A 168 5.68 -6.42 -9.28
C MET A 168 5.57 -7.05 -10.65
N GLN A 169 5.05 -8.27 -10.75
CA GLN A 169 4.87 -8.96 -12.02
C GLN A 169 3.91 -8.20 -12.93
N LYS A 170 2.76 -7.78 -12.41
CA LYS A 170 1.77 -6.96 -13.13
C LYS A 170 2.36 -5.62 -13.60
N ALA A 171 3.13 -4.96 -12.74
CA ALA A 171 3.83 -3.72 -13.06
C ALA A 171 4.87 -3.92 -14.18
N ILE A 172 5.64 -5.01 -14.12
CA ILE A 172 6.64 -5.39 -15.13
C ILE A 172 5.99 -5.75 -16.45
N ASP A 173 4.89 -6.51 -16.44
CA ASP A 173 4.17 -6.89 -17.66
C ASP A 173 3.61 -5.66 -18.38
N TRP A 174 3.07 -4.71 -17.62
CA TRP A 174 2.68 -3.41 -18.16
C TRP A 174 3.89 -2.64 -18.74
N ALA A 175 4.98 -2.52 -17.98
CA ALA A 175 6.19 -1.81 -18.45
C ALA A 175 6.76 -2.43 -19.74
N ASN A 176 6.83 -3.76 -19.80
CA ASN A 176 7.34 -4.52 -20.95
C ASN A 176 6.46 -4.41 -22.19
N SER A 177 5.19 -3.98 -22.04
CA SER A 177 4.34 -3.66 -23.19
C SER A 177 4.70 -2.33 -23.87
N ILE A 178 5.49 -1.49 -23.20
CA ILE A 178 5.88 -0.13 -23.63
C ILE A 178 7.37 -0.06 -23.95
N LEU A 179 8.20 -0.62 -23.07
CA LEU A 179 9.66 -0.51 -23.15
C LEU A 179 10.24 -1.34 -24.29
N ASN A 180 11.25 -0.78 -24.97
CA ASN A 180 11.97 -1.49 -26.03
C ASN A 180 12.81 -2.67 -25.51
N LYS A 181 13.38 -2.51 -24.30
CA LYS A 181 14.19 -3.55 -23.65
C LYS A 181 13.42 -4.04 -22.42
N PRO A 182 13.07 -5.34 -22.35
CA PRO A 182 12.28 -5.84 -21.23
C PRO A 182 13.06 -5.75 -19.91
N ILE A 183 12.30 -5.60 -18.83
CA ILE A 183 12.74 -5.70 -17.44
C ILE A 183 12.23 -7.00 -16.83
N GLN A 184 12.85 -7.42 -15.71
CA GLN A 184 12.56 -8.68 -15.04
C GLN A 184 12.33 -8.47 -13.55
N LEU A 185 11.71 -9.46 -12.91
CA LEU A 185 11.58 -9.49 -11.46
C LEU A 185 12.94 -9.37 -10.79
N THR A 186 12.92 -8.68 -9.65
CA THR A 186 14.09 -8.43 -8.82
C THR A 186 14.60 -9.73 -8.20
N GLU A 187 15.84 -9.71 -7.72
CA GLU A 187 16.39 -10.88 -7.03
C GLU A 187 15.62 -11.19 -5.74
N ARG A 188 14.99 -10.20 -5.10
CA ARG A 188 14.16 -10.38 -3.89
C ARG A 188 12.92 -11.24 -4.14
N ALA A 189 12.41 -11.26 -5.36
CA ALA A 189 11.33 -12.15 -5.79
C ALA A 189 11.84 -13.56 -6.15
N ASN A 190 13.12 -13.87 -6.00
CA ASN A 190 13.70 -15.19 -6.28
C ASN A 190 14.59 -15.66 -5.12
N ASN A 191 14.07 -16.57 -4.30
CA ASN A 191 14.74 -17.06 -3.09
C ASN A 191 16.19 -17.53 -3.34
N GLU A 192 16.44 -18.29 -4.41
CA GLU A 192 17.77 -18.83 -4.70
C GLU A 192 18.76 -17.72 -5.10
N LYS A 193 18.34 -16.78 -5.96
CA LYS A 193 19.20 -15.64 -6.36
C LYS A 193 19.47 -14.71 -5.19
N LEU A 194 18.44 -14.36 -4.42
CA LEU A 194 18.57 -13.53 -3.22
C LEU A 194 19.58 -14.14 -2.25
N LEU A 195 19.43 -15.43 -1.95
CA LEU A 195 20.29 -16.11 -0.99
C LEU A 195 21.74 -16.22 -1.47
N LEU A 196 21.96 -16.49 -2.77
CA LEU A 196 23.30 -16.46 -3.36
C LEU A 196 23.98 -15.10 -3.19
N ARG A 197 23.24 -14.01 -3.39
CA ARG A 197 23.75 -12.66 -3.19
C ARG A 197 24.02 -12.35 -1.72
N ILE A 198 23.10 -12.70 -0.82
CA ILE A 198 23.29 -12.50 0.64
C ILE A 198 24.53 -13.26 1.12
N LYS A 199 24.70 -14.54 0.73
CA LYS A 199 25.89 -15.33 1.10
C LYS A 199 27.19 -14.79 0.49
N ALA A 200 27.13 -14.10 -0.65
CA ALA A 200 28.30 -13.41 -1.20
C ALA A 200 28.69 -12.18 -0.38
N ILE A 201 27.72 -11.51 0.25
CA ILE A 201 27.93 -10.37 1.15
C ILE A 201 28.37 -10.85 2.54
N LEU A 202 27.79 -11.94 3.05
CA LEU A 202 28.00 -12.52 4.37
C LEU A 202 28.52 -13.97 4.27
N PRO A 203 29.76 -14.20 3.78
CA PRO A 203 30.25 -15.54 3.47
C PRO A 203 30.44 -16.45 4.70
N ASP A 204 30.75 -15.85 5.86
CA ASP A 204 31.10 -16.58 7.08
C ASP A 204 30.07 -16.42 8.23
N ASP A 205 28.97 -15.70 7.97
CA ASP A 205 27.94 -15.40 8.97
C ASP A 205 26.58 -15.96 8.56
N ASN A 206 26.40 -17.26 8.80
CA ASN A 206 25.16 -17.96 8.42
C ASN A 206 23.94 -17.49 9.23
N GLU A 207 24.14 -16.97 10.45
CA GLU A 207 23.05 -16.46 11.28
C GLU A 207 22.54 -15.14 10.72
N ALA A 208 23.42 -14.16 10.52
CA ALA A 208 23.05 -12.90 9.89
C ALA A 208 22.52 -13.10 8.47
N ALA A 209 23.06 -14.08 7.71
CA ALA A 209 22.55 -14.40 6.39
C ALA A 209 21.10 -14.94 6.41
N LEU A 210 20.74 -15.79 7.38
CA LEU A 210 19.36 -16.27 7.53
C LEU A 210 18.44 -15.13 7.96
N GLU A 211 18.84 -14.32 8.94
CA GLU A 211 18.08 -13.14 9.38
C GLU A 211 17.80 -12.17 8.23
N THR A 212 18.84 -11.86 7.44
CA THR A 212 18.77 -11.00 6.25
C THR A 212 17.88 -11.62 5.17
N PHE A 213 17.98 -12.94 4.94
CA PHE A 213 17.15 -13.61 3.95
C PHE A 213 15.66 -13.55 4.31
N MET A 214 15.34 -13.84 5.57
CA MET A 214 13.96 -13.79 6.08
C MET A 214 13.38 -12.38 6.09
N SER A 215 14.19 -11.33 6.28
CA SER A 215 13.70 -9.94 6.24
C SER A 215 13.52 -9.39 4.82
N MET A 216 14.17 -9.97 3.82
CA MET A 216 14.18 -9.46 2.44
C MET A 216 13.32 -10.24 1.45
N THR A 217 13.09 -11.54 1.68
CA THR A 217 12.28 -12.37 0.80
C THR A 217 10.88 -11.80 0.65
N MET A 218 10.34 -11.86 -0.56
CA MET A 218 8.98 -11.44 -0.85
C MET A 218 8.00 -12.63 -0.93
N HIS A 219 8.50 -13.86 -0.73
CA HIS A 219 7.68 -15.06 -0.79
C HIS A 219 6.91 -15.26 0.51
N GLY A 220 5.76 -15.92 0.41
CA GLY A 220 4.97 -16.30 1.58
C GLY A 220 5.74 -17.24 2.50
N GLU A 221 5.49 -17.12 3.80
CA GLU A 221 6.04 -18.05 4.80
C GLU A 221 5.29 -19.38 4.76
N ASP A 222 5.68 -20.22 3.80
CA ASP A 222 5.07 -21.52 3.54
C ASP A 222 6.10 -22.67 3.57
N VAL A 223 5.62 -23.89 3.36
CA VAL A 223 6.46 -25.10 3.36
C VAL A 223 7.57 -25.02 2.31
N HIS A 224 7.32 -24.36 1.17
CA HIS A 224 8.32 -24.22 0.12
C HIS A 224 9.47 -23.31 0.56
N LEU A 225 9.18 -22.17 1.18
CA LEU A 225 10.20 -21.31 1.78
C LEU A 225 10.98 -22.07 2.87
N GLY A 226 10.29 -22.84 3.69
CA GLY A 226 10.91 -23.71 4.68
C GLY A 226 11.88 -24.73 4.09
N ASP A 227 11.55 -25.33 2.95
CA ASP A 227 12.42 -26.27 2.23
C ASP A 227 13.68 -25.57 1.72
N VAL A 228 13.56 -24.33 1.24
CA VAL A 228 14.72 -23.51 0.86
C VAL A 228 15.63 -23.26 2.07
N ILE A 229 15.05 -22.90 3.23
CA ILE A 229 15.83 -22.67 4.46
C ILE A 229 16.58 -23.94 4.86
N ARG A 230 15.89 -25.09 4.95
CA ARG A 230 16.48 -26.39 5.33
C ARG A 230 17.55 -26.87 4.35
N LYS A 231 17.41 -26.52 3.07
CA LYS A 231 18.40 -26.86 2.03
C LYS A 231 19.71 -26.09 2.20
N HIS A 232 19.66 -24.85 2.69
CA HIS A 232 20.77 -23.92 2.63
C HIS A 232 21.42 -23.57 3.96
N PHE A 233 20.76 -23.85 5.08
CA PHE A 233 21.25 -23.55 6.42
C PHE A 233 21.33 -24.82 7.27
N GLN A 234 22.31 -24.87 8.17
CA GLN A 234 22.46 -26.00 9.08
C GLN A 234 21.34 -25.99 10.13
N PRO A 235 20.91 -27.16 10.64
CA PRO A 235 19.87 -27.27 11.66
C PRO A 235 20.13 -26.37 12.89
N GLU A 236 21.38 -26.24 13.31
CA GLU A 236 21.76 -25.41 14.46
C GLU A 236 21.52 -23.92 14.22
N THR A 237 21.83 -23.42 13.01
CA THR A 237 21.56 -22.03 12.61
C THR A 237 20.06 -21.75 12.59
N ILE A 238 19.28 -22.66 12.01
CA ILE A 238 17.81 -22.55 11.97
C ILE A 238 17.24 -22.56 13.38
N ARG A 239 17.70 -23.49 14.23
CA ARG A 239 17.30 -23.58 15.64
C ARG A 239 17.60 -22.27 16.37
N PHE A 240 18.79 -21.71 16.19
CA PHE A 240 19.20 -20.47 16.86
C PHE A 240 18.32 -19.29 16.44
N TYR A 241 18.03 -19.15 15.14
CA TYR A 241 17.15 -18.11 14.60
C TYR A 241 15.77 -18.13 15.28
N PHE A 242 15.10 -19.28 15.31
CA PHE A 242 13.78 -19.39 15.94
C PHE A 242 13.84 -19.30 17.46
N LEU A 243 14.89 -19.80 18.10
CA LEU A 243 15.09 -19.65 19.54
C LEU A 243 15.17 -18.16 19.94
N LYS A 244 15.87 -17.33 19.16
CA LYS A 244 15.92 -15.87 19.36
C LYS A 244 14.53 -15.24 19.19
N GLY A 245 13.80 -15.63 18.14
CA GLY A 245 12.42 -15.19 17.90
C GLY A 245 11.47 -15.54 19.06
N PHE A 246 11.45 -16.80 19.49
CA PHE A 246 10.61 -17.22 20.61
C PHE A 246 10.96 -16.49 21.91
N LYS A 247 12.25 -16.40 22.27
CA LYS A 247 12.71 -15.70 23.48
C LYS A 247 12.38 -14.21 23.52
N HIS A 248 12.13 -13.59 22.38
CA HIS A 248 11.73 -12.18 22.32
C HIS A 248 10.36 -11.93 22.95
N TYR A 249 9.50 -12.96 23.02
CA TYR A 249 8.12 -12.84 23.49
C TYR A 249 7.88 -13.65 24.77
N ASN A 250 6.95 -13.15 25.59
CA ASN A 250 6.31 -13.99 26.60
C ASN A 250 5.28 -14.88 25.91
N ILE A 251 5.11 -16.10 26.41
CA ILE A 251 4.28 -17.12 25.78
C ILE A 251 2.79 -16.75 25.63
N GLU A 252 2.28 -15.89 26.51
CA GLU A 252 0.91 -15.39 26.50
C GLU A 252 0.70 -14.25 25.49
N GLN A 253 1.78 -13.70 24.91
CA GLN A 253 1.68 -12.60 23.96
C GLN A 253 1.31 -13.11 22.56
N ILE A 254 0.52 -12.30 21.85
CA ILE A 254 0.17 -12.56 20.44
C ILE A 254 1.43 -12.75 19.58
N GLY A 255 2.51 -12.02 19.87
CA GLY A 255 3.79 -12.15 19.17
C GLY A 255 4.39 -13.57 19.24
N PHE A 256 4.25 -14.28 20.37
CA PHE A 256 4.69 -15.67 20.47
C PHE A 256 3.87 -16.60 19.56
N LYS A 257 2.55 -16.44 19.56
CA LYS A 257 1.65 -17.22 18.68
C LYS A 257 1.94 -16.97 17.20
N MET A 258 2.23 -15.72 16.83
CA MET A 258 2.64 -15.36 15.46
C MET A 258 3.96 -16.02 15.07
N GLU A 259 4.98 -15.98 15.94
CA GLU A 259 6.27 -16.62 15.69
C GLU A 259 6.13 -18.14 15.56
N LEU A 260 5.28 -18.76 16.40
CA LEU A 260 5.00 -20.19 16.32
C LEU A 260 4.21 -20.55 15.05
N SER A 261 3.24 -19.73 14.66
CA SER A 261 2.51 -19.90 13.42
C SER A 261 3.46 -19.88 12.22
N ARG A 262 4.35 -18.89 12.16
CA ARG A 262 5.41 -18.80 11.15
C ARG A 262 6.28 -20.06 11.11
N PHE A 263 6.79 -20.50 12.27
CA PHE A 263 7.62 -21.71 12.37
C PHE A 263 6.90 -22.94 11.77
N LEU A 264 5.64 -23.14 12.12
CA LEU A 264 4.87 -24.28 11.64
C LEU A 264 4.47 -24.15 10.16
N ASN A 265 4.13 -22.95 9.69
CA ASN A 265 3.80 -22.71 8.27
C ASN A 265 5.00 -22.96 7.35
N LEU A 266 6.23 -22.73 7.83
CA LEU A 266 7.48 -23.14 7.16
C LEU A 266 7.70 -24.66 7.18
N GLY A 267 6.77 -25.45 7.70
CA GLY A 267 6.83 -26.91 7.72
C GLY A 267 7.74 -27.51 8.79
N PHE A 268 8.13 -26.74 9.80
CA PHE A 268 8.78 -27.32 10.99
C PHE A 268 7.74 -27.98 11.90
N SER A 269 8.14 -28.97 12.69
CA SER A 269 7.21 -29.81 13.44
C SER A 269 6.86 -29.24 14.82
N ILE A 270 5.69 -29.61 15.35
CA ILE A 270 5.33 -29.30 16.74
C ILE A 270 6.31 -29.97 17.70
N GLU A 271 6.84 -31.16 17.36
CA GLU A 271 7.89 -31.81 18.12
C GLU A 271 9.15 -30.96 18.26
N ASP A 272 9.61 -30.34 17.16
CA ASP A 272 10.76 -29.43 17.17
C ASP A 272 10.46 -28.18 18.01
N ALA A 273 9.23 -27.65 17.91
CA ALA A 273 8.80 -26.53 18.75
C ALA A 273 8.82 -26.92 20.24
N CYS A 274 8.32 -28.12 20.61
CA CYS A 274 8.42 -28.63 21.99
C CYS A 274 9.88 -28.71 22.45
N ASP A 275 10.79 -29.17 21.57
CA ASP A 275 12.20 -29.26 21.91
C ASP A 275 12.78 -27.87 22.19
N ILE A 276 12.64 -26.92 21.26
CA ILE A 276 13.20 -25.56 21.40
C ILE A 276 12.57 -24.81 22.59
N CYS A 277 11.26 -24.88 22.75
CA CYS A 277 10.52 -24.03 23.67
C CYS A 277 10.45 -24.60 25.10
N VAL A 278 10.51 -25.92 25.29
CA VAL A 278 10.19 -26.57 26.57
C VAL A 278 11.24 -27.59 27.02
N LEU A 279 11.68 -28.48 26.13
CA LEU A 279 12.43 -29.68 26.53
C LEU A 279 13.94 -29.46 26.57
N ASP A 280 14.48 -28.60 25.71
CA ASP A 280 15.90 -28.31 25.60
C ASP A 280 16.39 -27.40 26.74
N ASP A 281 17.49 -27.82 27.38
CA ASP A 281 18.12 -27.07 28.46
C ASP A 281 18.68 -25.72 27.99
N ASP A 282 19.12 -25.62 26.74
CA ASP A 282 19.58 -24.35 26.17
C ASP A 282 18.46 -23.58 25.43
N GLY A 283 17.24 -24.13 25.47
CA GLY A 283 16.02 -23.58 24.85
C GLY A 283 15.39 -22.41 25.61
N CYS A 284 14.09 -22.17 25.37
CA CYS A 284 13.32 -21.13 26.07
C CYS A 284 12.95 -21.53 27.51
N ARG A 285 12.78 -22.83 27.76
CA ARG A 285 12.33 -23.42 29.02
C ARG A 285 11.00 -22.85 29.54
N TYR A 286 10.04 -22.64 28.65
CA TYR A 286 8.69 -22.28 29.05
C TYR A 286 8.03 -23.39 29.87
N ASP A 287 7.06 -23.01 30.68
CA ASP A 287 6.24 -23.96 31.41
C ASP A 287 5.49 -24.88 30.41
N PRO A 288 5.59 -26.22 30.55
CA PRO A 288 4.97 -27.14 29.59
C PRO A 288 3.45 -26.99 29.49
N LYS A 289 2.76 -26.65 30.60
CA LYS A 289 1.31 -26.48 30.61
C LYS A 289 0.92 -25.23 29.83
N VAL A 290 1.56 -24.10 30.13
CA VAL A 290 1.29 -22.82 29.44
C VAL A 290 1.60 -22.92 27.95
N PHE A 291 2.65 -23.66 27.56
CA PHE A 291 2.97 -23.90 26.15
C PHE A 291 1.92 -24.76 25.45
N ALA A 292 1.45 -25.83 26.10
CA ALA A 292 0.38 -26.66 25.54
C ALA A 292 -0.91 -25.84 25.35
N GLU A 293 -1.29 -24.99 26.32
CA GLU A 293 -2.43 -24.08 26.22
C GLU A 293 -2.29 -23.09 25.06
N ALA A 294 -1.11 -22.49 24.91
CA ALA A 294 -0.84 -21.55 23.82
C ALA A 294 -1.00 -22.19 22.42
N ILE A 295 -0.57 -23.44 22.26
CA ILE A 295 -0.72 -24.21 21.00
C ILE A 295 -2.18 -24.61 20.76
N LEU A 296 -2.86 -25.13 21.78
CA LEU A 296 -4.23 -25.65 21.64
C LEU A 296 -5.25 -24.54 21.38
N THR A 297 -4.93 -23.29 21.74
CA THR A 297 -5.76 -22.11 21.47
C THR A 297 -5.52 -21.49 20.09
N MET A 298 -4.62 -22.06 19.26
CA MET A 298 -4.48 -21.68 17.86
C MET A 298 -5.58 -22.32 17.01
N GLU A 299 -5.88 -21.74 15.85
CA GLU A 299 -6.88 -22.28 14.91
C GLU A 299 -6.25 -23.36 14.02
N TRP A 300 -6.69 -24.61 14.20
CA TRP A 300 -6.16 -25.80 13.52
C TRP A 300 -7.16 -26.38 12.51
N GLY A 301 -6.64 -26.87 11.38
CA GLY A 301 -7.41 -27.53 10.33
C GLY A 301 -7.86 -26.56 9.23
N ALA A 302 -7.75 -27.03 7.98
CA ALA A 302 -8.27 -26.33 6.81
C ALA A 302 -9.71 -26.80 6.54
N ASP A 303 -10.70 -25.95 6.82
CA ASP A 303 -12.03 -26.13 6.24
C ASP A 303 -12.14 -25.18 5.04
N GLU A 304 -11.99 -25.72 3.82
CA GLU A 304 -12.05 -24.97 2.56
C GLU A 304 -13.43 -24.28 2.33
N SER A 305 -14.43 -24.54 3.19
CA SER A 305 -15.80 -24.06 3.03
C SER A 305 -16.13 -22.74 3.72
N SER A 306 -15.24 -22.18 4.55
CA SER A 306 -15.48 -20.88 5.17
C SER A 306 -15.09 -19.73 4.26
N ASN A 307 -16.02 -18.78 4.06
CA ASN A 307 -15.75 -17.46 3.49
C ASN A 307 -14.84 -16.65 4.45
N GLU A 308 -13.56 -17.01 4.51
CA GLU A 308 -12.56 -16.38 5.34
C GLU A 308 -12.23 -14.98 4.83
N ILE A 309 -12.05 -14.05 5.76
CA ILE A 309 -11.54 -12.72 5.47
C ILE A 309 -10.02 -12.82 5.62
N PRO A 310 -9.23 -12.72 4.53
CA PRO A 310 -7.78 -12.79 4.63
C PRO A 310 -7.27 -11.64 5.52
N LEU A 311 -6.49 -11.98 6.54
CA LEU A 311 -5.92 -11.00 7.47
C LEU A 311 -4.46 -10.69 7.17
N THR A 312 -3.82 -11.43 6.26
CA THR A 312 -2.46 -11.21 5.75
C THR A 312 -2.41 -9.83 5.15
N PHE A 313 -1.41 -9.06 5.57
CA PHE A 313 -1.09 -7.80 4.91
C PHE A 313 -0.18 -8.09 3.73
N ASN A 314 -0.45 -7.45 2.59
CA ASN A 314 0.41 -7.51 1.41
C ASN A 314 0.73 -8.95 0.98
N ASP A 315 -0.32 -9.74 0.73
CA ASP A 315 -0.22 -11.13 0.27
C ASP A 315 0.68 -11.20 -0.98
N PRO A 316 1.75 -12.01 -0.97
CA PRO A 316 2.68 -12.17 -2.09
C PRO A 316 2.02 -12.46 -3.44
N ASP A 317 0.87 -13.14 -3.43
CA ASP A 317 0.15 -13.59 -4.61
C ASP A 317 -0.97 -12.62 -5.06
N ASP A 318 -1.27 -11.57 -4.28
CA ASP A 318 -2.30 -10.59 -4.64
C ASP A 318 -1.76 -9.53 -5.60
N GLU A 319 -2.42 -9.38 -6.75
CA GLU A 319 -2.09 -8.41 -7.79
C GLU A 319 -2.62 -7.00 -7.50
N GLU A 320 -3.57 -6.87 -6.58
CA GLU A 320 -4.15 -5.58 -6.21
C GLU A 320 -3.45 -5.01 -4.98
N PRO A 321 -3.13 -3.70 -4.97
CA PRO A 321 -2.61 -3.06 -3.79
C PRO A 321 -3.70 -3.00 -2.71
N GLU A 322 -3.29 -3.20 -1.47
CA GLU A 322 -4.17 -2.92 -0.34
C GLU A 322 -4.54 -1.44 -0.30
N THR A 323 -5.70 -1.13 0.27
CA THR A 323 -6.09 0.24 0.60
C THR A 323 -5.93 0.48 2.10
N VAL A 324 -5.83 1.75 2.50
CA VAL A 324 -5.79 2.12 3.92
C VAL A 324 -6.99 1.59 4.70
N ASP A 325 -8.17 1.61 4.08
CA ASP A 325 -9.41 1.12 4.70
C ASP A 325 -9.35 -0.39 4.92
N ALA A 326 -8.85 -1.15 3.94
CA ALA A 326 -8.63 -2.58 4.08
C ALA A 326 -7.63 -2.88 5.20
N GLN A 327 -6.51 -2.14 5.26
CA GLN A 327 -5.51 -2.32 6.31
C GLN A 327 -6.08 -2.03 7.72
N PHE A 328 -6.88 -0.96 7.86
CA PHE A 328 -7.56 -0.67 9.13
C PHE A 328 -8.53 -1.78 9.49
N GLY A 329 -9.34 -2.25 8.53
CA GLY A 329 -10.24 -3.39 8.73
C GLY A 329 -9.51 -4.61 9.27
N LYS A 330 -8.42 -5.03 8.63
CA LYS A 330 -7.57 -6.14 9.07
C LYS A 330 -6.99 -5.91 10.47
N THR A 331 -6.53 -4.68 10.76
CA THR A 331 -5.99 -4.32 12.08
C THR A 331 -7.04 -4.43 13.18
N PHE A 332 -8.26 -3.95 12.94
CA PHE A 332 -9.35 -4.04 13.91
C PHE A 332 -9.80 -5.48 14.14
N LEU A 333 -9.87 -6.30 13.08
CA LEU A 333 -10.15 -7.73 13.21
C LEU A 333 -9.06 -8.40 14.06
N ARG A 334 -7.77 -8.18 13.75
CA ARG A 334 -6.68 -8.73 14.57
C ARG A 334 -6.73 -8.27 16.03
N ALA A 335 -7.02 -6.99 16.28
CA ALA A 335 -7.16 -6.45 17.63
C ALA A 335 -8.38 -7.01 18.38
N ALA A 336 -9.43 -7.43 17.66
CA ALA A 336 -10.58 -8.13 18.19
C ALA A 336 -10.32 -9.63 18.44
N GLY A 337 -9.09 -10.11 18.23
CA GLY A 337 -8.68 -11.49 18.50
C GLY A 337 -8.72 -12.41 17.29
N PHE A 338 -9.11 -11.91 16.11
CA PHE A 338 -9.10 -12.73 14.89
C PHE A 338 -7.67 -13.04 14.46
N GLN A 339 -7.40 -14.31 14.20
CA GLN A 339 -6.11 -14.79 13.71
C GLN A 339 -6.28 -15.41 12.34
N GLU A 340 -5.18 -15.48 11.58
CA GLU A 340 -5.20 -16.34 10.40
C GLU A 340 -5.13 -17.79 10.82
N ARG A 341 -5.88 -18.63 10.11
CA ARG A 341 -5.76 -20.06 10.30
C ARG A 341 -4.38 -20.55 9.92
N MET A 342 -3.95 -21.57 10.64
CA MET A 342 -2.72 -22.27 10.34
C MET A 342 -2.81 -22.91 8.96
N LYS A 343 -1.79 -22.71 8.10
CA LYS A 343 -1.68 -23.39 6.80
C LYS A 343 -1.31 -24.88 6.94
N SER A 344 -1.22 -25.37 8.18
CA SER A 344 -0.89 -26.73 8.52
C SER A 344 -2.08 -27.66 8.31
N ASN A 345 -1.83 -28.84 7.74
CA ASN A 345 -2.85 -29.90 7.58
C ASN A 345 -3.14 -30.68 8.88
N LEU A 346 -2.62 -30.24 10.02
CA LEU A 346 -2.84 -30.90 11.30
C LEU A 346 -4.23 -30.59 11.85
N SER A 347 -4.95 -31.63 12.25
CA SER A 347 -6.18 -31.49 13.02
C SER A 347 -5.86 -31.18 14.49
N TYR A 348 -6.86 -30.68 15.22
CA TYR A 348 -6.78 -30.52 16.66
C TYR A 348 -6.40 -31.84 17.36
N GLU A 349 -6.94 -32.97 16.90
CA GLU A 349 -6.62 -34.31 17.41
C GLU A 349 -5.15 -34.68 17.20
N ASP A 350 -4.59 -34.36 16.03
CA ASP A 350 -3.17 -34.64 15.73
C ASP A 350 -2.26 -33.84 16.66
N VAL A 351 -2.54 -32.55 16.82
CA VAL A 351 -1.81 -31.63 17.72
C VAL A 351 -1.86 -32.15 19.15
N SER A 352 -3.06 -32.53 19.61
CA SER A 352 -3.29 -33.08 20.95
C SER A 352 -2.46 -34.35 21.19
N ALA A 353 -2.41 -35.24 20.20
CA ALA A 353 -1.65 -36.48 20.28
C ALA A 353 -0.13 -36.22 20.35
N ILE A 354 0.37 -35.26 19.58
CA ILE A 354 1.79 -34.87 19.60
C ILE A 354 2.18 -34.29 20.97
N LEU A 355 1.37 -33.36 21.50
CA LEU A 355 1.61 -32.79 22.82
C LEU A 355 1.58 -33.87 23.91
N GLN A 356 0.59 -34.77 23.88
CA GLN A 356 0.49 -35.89 24.85
C GLN A 356 1.74 -36.77 24.81
N LYS A 357 2.27 -37.03 23.62
CA LYS A 357 3.48 -37.84 23.43
C LYS A 357 4.75 -37.15 23.92
N LYS A 358 4.91 -35.84 23.68
CA LYS A 358 6.15 -35.10 24.00
C LYS A 358 6.16 -34.54 25.42
N LEU A 359 5.02 -34.15 25.96
CA LEU A 359 4.90 -33.42 27.24
C LEU A 359 4.14 -34.20 28.31
N GLY A 360 3.49 -35.32 27.97
CA GLY A 360 2.64 -36.08 28.90
C GLY A 360 3.35 -36.66 30.13
N ASP A 361 4.67 -36.84 30.06
CA ASP A 361 5.48 -37.27 31.22
C ASP A 361 5.74 -36.10 32.20
N ARG A 362 5.56 -34.85 31.76
CA ARG A 362 5.78 -33.64 32.56
C ARG A 362 4.47 -33.03 33.07
N ILE A 363 3.38 -33.17 32.32
CA ILE A 363 2.07 -32.60 32.65
C ILE A 363 0.93 -33.56 32.29
N ASP A 364 -0.18 -33.49 33.04
CA ASP A 364 -1.43 -34.13 32.63
C ASP A 364 -2.15 -33.24 31.61
N ILE A 365 -2.20 -33.69 30.35
CA ILE A 365 -2.73 -32.90 29.22
C ILE A 365 -4.25 -33.05 29.09
N ALA A 366 -4.84 -34.12 29.63
CA ALA A 366 -6.28 -34.35 29.55
C ALA A 366 -7.16 -33.18 30.08
N PRO A 367 -6.86 -32.54 31.23
CA PRO A 367 -7.63 -31.37 31.67
C PRO A 367 -7.42 -30.15 30.75
N VAL A 368 -6.19 -29.92 30.26
CA VAL A 368 -5.86 -28.81 29.36
C VAL A 368 -6.68 -28.90 28.06
N LEU A 369 -6.75 -30.10 27.47
CA LEU A 369 -7.51 -30.36 26.25
C LEU A 369 -9.02 -30.11 26.41
N LYS A 370 -9.54 -30.31 27.61
CA LYS A 370 -10.96 -30.14 27.91
C LYS A 370 -11.30 -28.67 28.09
N GLU A 371 -10.42 -27.91 28.76
CA GLU A 371 -10.57 -26.47 28.97
C GLU A 371 -10.48 -25.72 27.63
N SER A 372 -9.48 -26.00 26.80
CA SER A 372 -9.31 -25.35 25.49
C SER A 372 -10.47 -25.62 24.52
N ARG A 373 -11.05 -26.82 24.52
CA ARG A 373 -12.24 -27.13 23.71
C ARG A 373 -13.48 -26.36 24.12
N ILE A 374 -13.63 -26.02 25.40
CA ILE A 374 -14.75 -25.21 25.87
C ILE A 374 -14.57 -23.77 25.40
N GLU A 375 -13.36 -23.22 25.57
CA GLU A 375 -13.01 -21.87 25.13
C GLU A 375 -13.14 -21.68 23.61
N GLN A 376 -12.76 -22.67 22.79
CA GLN A 376 -12.93 -22.60 21.33
C GLN A 376 -14.40 -22.49 20.92
N ASN A 377 -15.29 -23.31 21.49
CA ASN A 377 -16.72 -23.26 21.15
C ASN A 377 -17.37 -21.93 21.57
N GLU A 378 -16.98 -21.37 22.71
CA GLU A 378 -17.49 -20.08 23.18
C GLU A 378 -17.02 -18.92 22.28
N ASN A 379 -15.75 -18.95 21.84
CA ASN A 379 -15.21 -17.95 20.93
C ASN A 379 -15.82 -18.02 19.53
N ASP A 380 -16.06 -19.21 18.97
CA ASP A 380 -16.67 -19.37 17.64
C ASP A 380 -18.09 -18.77 17.57
N ASP A 381 -18.89 -18.94 18.63
CA ASP A 381 -20.24 -18.36 18.72
C ASP A 381 -20.20 -16.81 18.77
N GLU A 382 -19.25 -16.23 19.51
CA GLU A 382 -19.05 -14.76 19.53
C GLU A 382 -18.48 -14.23 18.20
N LEU A 383 -17.62 -15.02 17.55
CA LEU A 383 -17.00 -14.72 16.25
C LEU A 383 -18.06 -14.59 15.15
N ASP A 384 -18.97 -15.56 15.06
CA ASP A 384 -20.08 -15.55 14.10
C ASP A 384 -21.01 -14.36 14.33
N GLU A 385 -21.28 -14.02 15.60
CA GLU A 385 -22.06 -12.84 15.93
C GLU A 385 -21.36 -11.54 15.47
N LEU A 386 -20.06 -11.39 15.74
CA LEU A 386 -19.29 -10.19 15.40
C LEU A 386 -19.11 -10.06 13.88
N LEU A 387 -18.78 -11.14 13.18
CA LEU A 387 -18.72 -11.18 11.71
C LEU A 387 -20.07 -10.87 11.08
N SER A 388 -21.17 -11.35 11.65
CA SER A 388 -22.51 -11.01 11.14
C SER A 388 -22.85 -9.52 11.30
N ARG A 389 -22.35 -8.87 12.36
CA ARG A 389 -22.49 -7.42 12.58
C ARG A 389 -21.57 -6.62 11.66
N PHE A 390 -20.34 -7.09 11.45
CA PHE A 390 -19.39 -6.48 10.54
C PHE A 390 -19.90 -6.56 9.09
N ARG A 391 -20.34 -7.73 8.63
CA ARG A 391 -20.97 -7.93 7.30
C ARG A 391 -22.23 -7.09 7.09
N LYS A 392 -22.95 -6.72 8.17
CA LYS A 392 -24.10 -5.80 8.11
C LYS A 392 -23.72 -4.32 8.15
N GLY A 393 -22.53 -3.98 8.64
CA GLY A 393 -22.04 -2.60 8.81
C GLY A 393 -21.06 -2.13 7.73
N SER A 394 -20.21 -3.03 7.23
CA SER A 394 -19.41 -2.83 6.02
C SER A 394 -20.24 -3.27 4.83
N GLY A 395 -20.66 -2.34 3.97
CA GLY A 395 -21.42 -2.64 2.73
C GLY A 395 -20.69 -3.52 1.71
N THR A 396 -19.59 -4.17 2.08
CA THR A 396 -18.84 -5.15 1.28
C THR A 396 -19.43 -6.54 1.46
N VAL A 397 -20.62 -6.73 0.88
CA VAL A 397 -21.11 -8.07 0.52
C VAL A 397 -20.66 -8.29 -0.93
N HIS A 398 -19.60 -9.08 -1.12
CA HIS A 398 -19.33 -9.72 -2.40
C HIS A 398 -20.34 -10.85 -2.61
N ASP A 399 -21.61 -10.49 -2.84
CA ASP A 399 -22.60 -11.34 -3.50
C ASP A 399 -23.83 -10.51 -3.89
N ASP A 400 -23.80 -9.92 -5.08
CA ASP A 400 -24.84 -10.01 -6.11
C ASP A 400 -24.41 -9.10 -7.28
N LYS A 401 -24.77 -9.47 -8.52
CA LYS A 401 -24.46 -8.67 -9.72
C LYS A 401 -24.75 -7.18 -9.49
N THR A 402 -23.75 -6.33 -9.69
CA THR A 402 -23.83 -4.87 -9.56
C THR A 402 -25.09 -4.36 -10.25
N ARG A 403 -25.98 -3.73 -9.47
CA ARG A 403 -27.31 -3.30 -9.93
C ARG A 403 -27.25 -1.93 -10.61
N TYR A 404 -26.22 -1.16 -10.32
CA TYR A 404 -26.00 0.18 -10.87
C TYR A 404 -24.60 0.29 -11.48
N THR A 405 -24.43 1.17 -12.46
CA THR A 405 -23.10 1.45 -13.03
C THR A 405 -22.25 2.26 -12.05
N ILE A 406 -22.86 3.20 -11.32
CA ILE A 406 -22.22 4.02 -10.28
C ILE A 406 -22.79 3.61 -8.92
N GLU A 407 -22.03 2.82 -8.16
CA GLU A 407 -22.47 2.31 -6.84
C GLU A 407 -21.84 3.06 -5.67
N ASN A 408 -20.66 3.64 -5.87
CA ASN A 408 -19.94 4.41 -4.88
C ASN A 408 -19.62 5.83 -5.40
N LEU A 409 -19.19 6.71 -4.50
CA LEU A 409 -18.88 8.11 -4.83
C LEU A 409 -17.57 8.29 -5.60
N GLU A 410 -16.70 7.29 -5.61
CA GLU A 410 -15.41 7.36 -6.32
C GLU A 410 -15.61 7.21 -7.83
N ASP A 411 -16.56 6.36 -8.22
CA ASP A 411 -16.92 6.14 -9.61
C ASP A 411 -17.73 7.31 -10.21
N LEU A 412 -18.31 8.16 -9.37
CA LEU A 412 -19.19 9.25 -9.82
C LEU A 412 -18.50 10.21 -10.80
N LEU A 413 -17.18 10.40 -10.66
CA LEU A 413 -16.41 11.20 -11.61
C LEU A 413 -16.40 10.60 -13.02
N GLN A 414 -16.50 9.27 -13.14
CA GLN A 414 -16.53 8.55 -14.42
C GLN A 414 -17.90 8.52 -15.09
N TRP A 415 -18.95 9.07 -14.47
CA TRP A 415 -20.32 9.00 -14.97
C TRP A 415 -20.45 9.46 -16.44
N ARG A 416 -21.17 8.66 -17.23
CA ARG A 416 -21.52 8.94 -18.62
C ARG A 416 -23.03 8.92 -18.81
N GLU A 417 -23.48 9.59 -19.86
CA GLU A 417 -24.88 9.55 -20.22
C GLU A 417 -25.32 8.09 -20.50
N GLY A 418 -26.34 7.64 -19.78
CA GLY A 418 -26.83 6.25 -19.81
C GLY A 418 -26.42 5.42 -18.60
N ASP A 419 -25.44 5.86 -17.81
CA ASP A 419 -25.04 5.16 -16.58
C ASP A 419 -26.13 5.28 -15.51
N SER A 420 -26.43 4.14 -14.87
CA SER A 420 -27.35 4.10 -13.74
C SER A 420 -26.61 4.44 -12.45
N VAL A 421 -27.22 5.28 -11.61
CA VAL A 421 -26.62 5.77 -10.36
C VAL A 421 -27.38 5.23 -9.16
N HIS A 422 -26.65 4.78 -8.14
CA HIS A 422 -27.27 4.28 -6.92
C HIS A 422 -28.17 5.36 -6.26
N PRO A 423 -29.39 5.03 -5.78
CA PRO A 423 -30.36 6.01 -5.29
C PRO A 423 -29.84 6.94 -4.18
N ALA A 424 -28.99 6.43 -3.28
CA ALA A 424 -28.40 7.24 -2.21
C ALA A 424 -27.46 8.34 -2.77
N ILE A 425 -26.76 8.05 -3.88
CA ILE A 425 -25.88 9.01 -4.55
C ILE A 425 -26.73 10.07 -5.26
N GLU A 426 -27.78 9.65 -5.96
CA GLU A 426 -28.70 10.59 -6.60
C GLU A 426 -29.40 11.51 -5.60
N GLU A 427 -29.77 11.00 -4.42
CA GLU A 427 -30.34 11.82 -3.36
C GLU A 427 -29.34 12.86 -2.85
N GLY A 428 -28.06 12.50 -2.69
CA GLY A 428 -27.00 13.44 -2.35
C GLY A 428 -26.83 14.54 -3.41
N LEU A 429 -26.83 14.18 -4.69
CA LEU A 429 -26.78 15.15 -5.80
C LEU A 429 -27.98 16.12 -5.77
N LYS A 430 -29.19 15.62 -5.51
CA LYS A 430 -30.40 16.47 -5.39
C LYS A 430 -30.29 17.45 -4.23
N ARG A 431 -29.87 16.98 -3.04
CA ARG A 431 -29.66 17.84 -1.87
C ARG A 431 -28.64 18.95 -2.16
N LEU A 432 -27.57 18.63 -2.90
CA LEU A 432 -26.57 19.61 -3.31
C LEU A 432 -27.15 20.63 -4.31
N LYS A 433 -27.98 20.19 -5.26
CA LYS A 433 -28.72 21.10 -6.16
C LYS A 433 -29.64 22.05 -5.40
N ASP A 434 -30.42 21.52 -4.47
CA ASP A 434 -31.35 22.32 -3.66
C ASP A 434 -30.58 23.36 -2.84
N PHE A 435 -29.46 22.97 -2.22
CA PHE A 435 -28.59 23.88 -1.49
C PHE A 435 -28.04 25.01 -2.39
N VAL A 436 -27.52 24.69 -3.57
CA VAL A 436 -26.99 25.70 -4.51
C VAL A 436 -28.08 26.64 -4.99
N THR A 437 -29.29 26.12 -5.23
CA THR A 437 -30.44 26.92 -5.65
C THR A 437 -30.88 27.88 -4.53
N GLU A 438 -30.96 27.39 -3.31
CA GLU A 438 -31.30 28.21 -2.13
C GLU A 438 -30.22 29.28 -1.87
N ASP A 439 -28.93 28.95 -2.00
CA ASP A 439 -27.84 29.93 -1.87
C ASP A 439 -27.93 31.03 -2.94
N LEU A 440 -28.27 30.66 -4.18
CA LEU A 440 -28.46 31.63 -5.27
C LEU A 440 -29.60 32.61 -4.97
N GLU A 441 -30.73 32.12 -4.47
CA GLU A 441 -31.88 32.96 -4.12
C GLU A 441 -31.58 33.88 -2.94
N ASN A 442 -30.97 33.34 -1.88
CA ASN A 442 -30.70 34.08 -0.64
C ASN A 442 -29.52 35.06 -0.78
N ASN A 443 -28.54 34.77 -1.65
CA ASN A 443 -27.33 35.56 -1.82
C ASN A 443 -27.23 36.24 -3.19
N LYS A 444 -28.37 36.60 -3.82
CA LYS A 444 -28.40 37.19 -5.16
C LYS A 444 -27.38 38.32 -5.41
N MET A 445 -27.18 39.23 -4.46
CA MET A 445 -26.21 40.33 -4.59
C MET A 445 -24.76 39.85 -4.80
N LYS A 446 -24.38 38.69 -4.25
CA LYS A 446 -23.06 38.07 -4.44
C LYS A 446 -22.87 37.68 -5.91
N TYR A 447 -23.89 37.06 -6.49
CA TYR A 447 -23.89 36.58 -7.88
C TYR A 447 -23.97 37.74 -8.87
N ASP A 448 -24.87 38.70 -8.65
CA ASP A 448 -24.96 39.92 -9.47
C ASP A 448 -23.61 40.65 -9.48
N ARG A 449 -22.98 40.80 -8.30
CA ARG A 449 -21.65 41.40 -8.18
C ARG A 449 -20.60 40.65 -8.99
N PHE A 450 -20.61 39.31 -9.01
CA PHE A 450 -19.67 38.55 -9.85
C PHE A 450 -19.85 38.90 -11.34
N HIS A 451 -21.08 38.98 -11.82
CA HIS A 451 -21.38 39.26 -13.23
C HIS A 451 -20.98 40.67 -13.67
N ASP A 452 -21.03 41.65 -12.76
CA ASP A 452 -20.62 43.04 -12.99
C ASP A 452 -19.10 43.23 -13.17
N HIS A 453 -18.29 42.24 -12.82
CA HIS A 453 -16.83 42.31 -12.96
C HIS A 453 -16.35 42.06 -14.39
N ALA A 454 -15.19 42.62 -14.73
CA ALA A 454 -14.46 42.24 -15.93
C ALA A 454 -13.94 40.78 -15.84
N ASP A 455 -13.74 40.15 -16.99
CA ASP A 455 -13.39 38.72 -17.09
C ASP A 455 -12.14 38.34 -16.27
N ASP A 456 -11.07 39.13 -16.33
CA ASP A 456 -9.87 38.89 -15.52
C ASP A 456 -10.15 38.85 -14.00
N ALA A 457 -11.09 39.68 -13.55
CA ALA A 457 -11.47 39.69 -12.15
C ALA A 457 -12.39 38.51 -11.80
N LYS A 458 -13.27 38.10 -12.71
CA LYS A 458 -14.07 36.87 -12.57
C LYS A 458 -13.18 35.63 -12.46
N ILE A 459 -12.16 35.51 -13.31
CA ILE A 459 -11.19 34.40 -13.26
C ILE A 459 -10.51 34.34 -11.89
N ARG A 460 -9.95 35.45 -11.42
CA ARG A 460 -9.32 35.52 -10.08
C ARG A 460 -10.29 35.17 -8.96
N MET A 461 -11.54 35.60 -9.06
CA MET A 461 -12.58 35.27 -8.08
C MET A 461 -12.89 33.77 -8.06
N LEU A 462 -13.00 33.12 -9.22
CA LEU A 462 -13.23 31.66 -9.31
C LEU A 462 -12.05 30.87 -8.75
N ILE A 463 -10.81 31.24 -9.12
CA ILE A 463 -9.61 30.57 -8.61
C ILE A 463 -9.54 30.67 -7.08
N ASN A 464 -9.75 31.87 -6.53
CA ASN A 464 -9.72 32.07 -5.08
C ASN A 464 -10.91 31.43 -4.35
N ALA A 465 -12.03 31.17 -5.04
CA ALA A 465 -13.18 30.49 -4.44
C ALA A 465 -12.96 28.98 -4.27
N ASN A 466 -12.10 28.36 -5.08
CA ASN A 466 -11.85 26.93 -5.02
C ASN A 466 -10.74 26.58 -4.01
N GLU A 467 -11.13 26.26 -2.79
CA GLU A 467 -10.17 25.91 -1.71
C GLU A 467 -10.05 24.40 -1.46
N TYR A 468 -11.06 23.60 -1.82
CA TYR A 468 -11.26 22.26 -1.23
C TYR A 468 -10.88 21.08 -2.12
N PHE A 469 -10.85 21.24 -3.44
CA PHE A 469 -10.62 20.13 -4.35
C PHE A 469 -9.91 20.57 -5.62
N LEU A 470 -9.21 19.61 -6.24
CA LEU A 470 -8.49 19.87 -7.48
C LEU A 470 -9.44 19.82 -8.68
N ILE A 471 -9.27 20.78 -9.59
CA ILE A 471 -9.99 20.85 -10.86
C ILE A 471 -8.98 20.71 -12.00
N ARG A 472 -9.34 19.93 -13.03
CA ARG A 472 -8.54 19.74 -14.25
C ARG A 472 -8.32 21.06 -14.97
N ASP A 473 -7.15 21.25 -15.56
CA ASP A 473 -6.87 22.41 -16.43
C ASP A 473 -7.93 22.55 -17.52
N GLU A 474 -8.29 21.45 -18.20
CA GLU A 474 -9.32 21.44 -19.25
C GLU A 474 -10.68 21.96 -18.76
N THR A 475 -11.07 21.61 -17.53
CA THR A 475 -12.28 22.15 -16.91
C THR A 475 -12.13 23.65 -16.65
N TRP A 476 -11.00 24.10 -16.08
CA TRP A 476 -10.74 25.52 -15.85
C TRP A 476 -10.84 26.31 -17.15
N GLN A 477 -10.19 25.85 -18.23
CA GLN A 477 -10.27 26.47 -19.54
C GLN A 477 -11.71 26.52 -20.06
N HIS A 478 -12.49 25.45 -19.86
CA HIS A 478 -13.90 25.47 -20.21
C HIS A 478 -14.67 26.57 -19.44
N LEU A 479 -14.45 26.72 -18.14
CA LEU A 479 -15.10 27.75 -17.33
C LEU A 479 -14.70 29.16 -17.76
N PHE A 480 -13.41 29.40 -18.03
CA PHE A 480 -12.90 30.70 -18.48
C PHE A 480 -13.42 31.10 -19.86
N ASN A 481 -13.70 30.13 -20.73
CA ASN A 481 -14.29 30.39 -22.05
C ASN A 481 -15.81 30.65 -22.01
N HIS A 482 -16.48 30.49 -20.87
CA HIS A 482 -17.94 30.64 -20.73
C HIS A 482 -18.32 31.53 -19.54
N LEU A 483 -17.52 32.57 -19.25
CA LEU A 483 -17.75 33.52 -18.15
C LEU A 483 -19.03 34.36 -18.31
N ASP A 484 -19.56 34.44 -19.53
CA ASP A 484 -20.80 35.13 -19.88
C ASP A 484 -22.05 34.25 -19.68
N HIS A 485 -21.90 32.94 -19.50
CA HIS A 485 -23.01 32.03 -19.23
C HIS A 485 -23.48 32.14 -17.78
N THR A 486 -24.43 33.05 -17.52
CA THR A 486 -24.93 33.39 -16.18
C THR A 486 -25.35 32.17 -15.35
N HIS A 487 -26.13 31.25 -15.92
CA HIS A 487 -26.63 30.10 -15.16
C HIS A 487 -25.49 29.14 -14.76
N LEU A 488 -24.59 28.83 -15.70
CA LEU A 488 -23.42 27.99 -15.46
C LEU A 488 -22.53 28.59 -14.36
N MET A 489 -22.17 29.86 -14.49
CA MET A 489 -21.29 30.53 -13.53
C MET A 489 -21.93 30.63 -12.13
N ASN A 490 -23.24 30.88 -12.04
CA ASN A 490 -23.94 30.88 -10.76
C ASN A 490 -23.87 29.50 -10.09
N THR A 491 -24.12 28.43 -10.84
CA THR A 491 -24.01 27.06 -10.34
C THR A 491 -22.60 26.74 -9.89
N VAL A 492 -21.58 27.09 -10.69
CA VAL A 492 -20.16 26.85 -10.37
C VAL A 492 -19.72 27.59 -9.11
N ILE A 493 -20.05 28.88 -8.99
CA ILE A 493 -19.75 29.67 -7.79
C ILE A 493 -20.47 29.08 -6.58
N GLY A 494 -21.72 28.64 -6.74
CA GLY A 494 -22.49 27.98 -5.70
C GLY A 494 -21.78 26.72 -5.18
N ILE A 495 -21.33 25.85 -6.09
CA ILE A 495 -20.58 24.63 -5.75
C ILE A 495 -19.24 24.97 -5.08
N MET A 496 -18.46 25.90 -5.64
CA MET A 496 -17.15 26.30 -5.06
C MET A 496 -17.29 26.98 -3.69
N SER A 497 -18.46 27.57 -3.39
CA SER A 497 -18.72 28.19 -2.09
C SER A 497 -19.06 27.18 -0.98
N ILE A 498 -19.26 25.91 -1.32
CA ILE A 498 -19.53 24.86 -0.34
C ILE A 498 -18.23 24.56 0.41
N LYS A 499 -18.30 24.61 1.75
CA LYS A 499 -17.21 24.12 2.60
C LYS A 499 -17.13 22.61 2.56
N ALA A 500 -16.38 22.08 1.60
CA ALA A 500 -16.26 20.66 1.33
C ALA A 500 -15.15 20.01 2.19
N ASP A 501 -15.19 20.29 3.49
CA ASP A 501 -14.29 19.72 4.52
C ASP A 501 -14.59 18.23 4.76
N GLU A 502 -15.86 17.83 4.60
CA GLU A 502 -16.28 16.44 4.70
C GLU A 502 -15.96 15.68 3.41
N VAL A 503 -15.32 14.51 3.52
CA VAL A 503 -14.92 13.65 2.40
C VAL A 503 -16.07 13.37 1.43
N THR A 504 -17.27 13.10 1.95
CA THR A 504 -18.47 12.82 1.14
C THR A 504 -18.83 14.01 0.24
N ILE A 505 -18.92 15.21 0.82
CA ILE A 505 -19.26 16.44 0.10
C ILE A 505 -18.16 16.78 -0.90
N ASN A 506 -16.89 16.61 -0.50
CA ASN A 506 -15.74 16.80 -1.38
C ASN A 506 -15.83 15.94 -2.64
N LYS A 507 -16.14 14.65 -2.50
CA LYS A 507 -16.29 13.72 -3.63
C LYS A 507 -17.39 14.19 -4.61
N TYR A 508 -18.55 14.64 -4.11
CA TYR A 508 -19.61 15.20 -4.97
C TYR A 508 -19.17 16.46 -5.71
N CYS A 509 -18.66 17.46 -5.00
CA CYS A 509 -18.24 18.72 -5.61
C CYS A 509 -17.12 18.49 -6.64
N LYS A 510 -16.13 17.67 -6.30
CA LYS A 510 -15.05 17.28 -7.20
C LYS A 510 -15.56 16.58 -8.45
N ALA A 511 -16.50 15.64 -8.32
CA ALA A 511 -17.09 14.92 -9.46
C ALA A 511 -17.86 15.87 -10.37
N LEU A 512 -18.73 16.72 -9.82
CA LEU A 512 -19.51 17.71 -10.57
C LEU A 512 -18.60 18.69 -11.31
N MET A 513 -17.55 19.19 -10.65
CA MET A 513 -16.65 20.15 -11.27
C MET A 513 -15.77 19.51 -12.35
N ASN A 514 -15.37 18.25 -12.22
CA ASN A 514 -14.48 17.60 -13.18
C ASN A 514 -15.21 16.74 -14.23
N ASN A 515 -16.55 16.68 -14.20
CA ASN A 515 -17.38 16.01 -15.19
C ASN A 515 -18.54 16.92 -15.64
N MET A 516 -18.33 17.62 -16.76
CA MET A 516 -19.31 18.56 -17.32
C MET A 516 -20.64 17.90 -17.70
N ASN A 517 -20.64 16.62 -18.12
CA ASN A 517 -21.88 15.91 -18.44
C ASN A 517 -22.70 15.66 -17.17
N LEU A 518 -22.04 15.28 -16.07
CA LEU A 518 -22.68 15.12 -14.77
C LEU A 518 -23.23 16.46 -14.25
N LEU A 519 -22.44 17.52 -14.34
CA LEU A 519 -22.86 18.88 -13.98
C LEU A 519 -24.11 19.31 -14.77
N ASN A 520 -24.08 19.13 -16.09
CA ASN A 520 -25.20 19.44 -16.97
C ASN A 520 -26.46 18.63 -16.64
N ARG A 521 -26.30 17.36 -16.25
CA ARG A 521 -27.42 16.46 -15.97
C ARG A 521 -28.11 16.77 -14.64
N TYR A 522 -27.33 17.04 -13.60
CA TYR A 522 -27.84 17.11 -12.23
C TYR A 522 -27.99 18.53 -11.72
N MET A 523 -27.16 19.48 -12.17
CA MET A 523 -27.14 20.83 -11.60
C MET A 523 -27.74 21.89 -12.51
N LEU A 524 -27.48 21.79 -13.82
CA LEU A 524 -28.09 22.63 -14.85
C LEU A 524 -29.41 22.02 -15.35
#